data_AF-A0A0G0UNT0-F1
#
_entry.id   AF-A0A0G0UNT0-F1
#
_cell.length_a   1.000
_cell.length_b   1.000
_cell.length_c   1.000
_cell.angle_alpha   90.00
_cell.angle_beta   90.00
_cell.angle_gamma   90.00
#
_symmetry.space_group_name_H-M   'P 1'
#
loop_
_entity.id
_entity.type
_entity.pdbx_description
1 polymer ?
#
loop_
_entity_poly.entity_id
_entity_poly.type
_entity_poly.pdbx_seq_one_letter_code
_entity_poly.pdbx_strand_id
1 'polypeptide(L)'
;GKLCYPSSFLPPGEIVAKELDSGKTYTQTYEGTFNGGGLTYSFELPVGTYHIRYQAHASTKDTSIFTSGYYDECAKTMHTNECTPDSGHINIPVTIKVGEEITNVDLCDFYYNPTQEQTLNKSF
;
A
#
# COMPACT_ATOMS: atom_id res chain seq x y z
N GLY A 1 -2.68 2.26 9.78
CA GLY A 1 -1.57 1.31 9.95
C GLY A 1 -0.25 2.03 9.83
N LYS A 2 0.83 1.32 9.48
CA LYS A 2 2.15 1.89 9.19
C LYS A 2 2.44 1.92 7.69
N LEU A 3 3.33 2.83 7.30
CA LEU A 3 3.92 2.88 5.99
C LEU A 3 5.39 2.45 6.12
N CYS A 4 5.84 1.50 5.30
CA CYS A 4 7.27 1.18 5.20
C CYS A 4 7.80 1.56 3.83
N TYR A 5 9.09 1.86 3.73
CA TYR A 5 9.78 2.12 2.47
C TYR A 5 11.22 1.56 2.56
N PRO A 6 11.91 1.19 1.46
CA PRO A 6 13.29 0.68 1.47
C PRO A 6 14.36 1.70 1.92
N SER A 7 13.97 2.76 2.62
CA SER A 7 14.83 3.82 3.12
C SER A 7 14.31 4.30 4.49
N SER A 8 15.15 5.02 5.24
CA SER A 8 14.74 5.62 6.52
C SER A 8 13.72 6.76 6.37
N PHE A 9 13.49 7.24 5.14
CA PHE A 9 12.55 8.29 4.82
C PHE A 9 11.47 7.75 3.88
N LEU A 10 10.24 8.26 4.05
CA LEU A 10 9.15 7.95 3.13
C LEU A 10 8.95 9.12 2.18
N PRO A 11 8.97 8.89 0.86
CA PRO A 11 8.72 9.93 -0.12
C PRO A 11 7.26 10.43 -0.06
N PRO A 12 6.94 11.56 -0.69
CA PRO A 12 5.54 11.90 -0.93
C PRO A 12 4.88 10.83 -1.83
N GLY A 13 3.57 10.73 -1.77
CA GLY A 13 2.82 9.76 -2.55
C GLY A 13 1.36 9.67 -2.14
N GLU A 14 0.79 8.49 -2.30
CA GLU A 14 -0.64 8.26 -2.13
C GLU A 14 -0.92 6.93 -1.46
N ILE A 15 -1.78 6.93 -0.44
CA ILE A 15 -2.38 5.71 0.07
C ILE A 15 -3.64 5.45 -0.76
N VAL A 16 -3.72 4.28 -1.38
CA VAL A 16 -4.79 3.95 -2.32
C VAL A 16 -5.50 2.69 -1.85
N ALA A 17 -6.83 2.74 -1.82
CA ALA A 17 -7.69 1.62 -1.54
C ALA A 17 -8.54 1.31 -2.78
N LYS A 18 -8.46 0.07 -3.29
CA LYS A 18 -9.31 -0.43 -4.38
C LYS A 18 -10.40 -1.31 -3.81
N GLU A 19 -11.65 -0.91 -4.02
CA GLU A 19 -12.83 -1.69 -3.67
C GLU A 19 -12.92 -2.93 -4.56
N LEU A 20 -13.09 -4.10 -3.95
CA LEU A 20 -13.06 -5.38 -4.68
C LEU A 20 -14.32 -5.61 -5.53
N ASP A 21 -15.48 -5.14 -5.07
CA ASP A 21 -16.75 -5.38 -5.76
C ASP A 21 -16.91 -4.53 -7.02
N SER A 22 -16.49 -3.25 -6.96
CA SER A 22 -16.69 -2.28 -8.03
C SER A 22 -15.42 -1.98 -8.83
N GLY A 23 -14.24 -2.28 -8.26
CA GLY A 23 -12.94 -1.84 -8.79
C GLY A 23 -12.64 -0.36 -8.57
N LYS A 24 -13.53 0.40 -7.91
CA LYS A 24 -13.35 1.84 -7.64
C LYS A 24 -12.17 2.06 -6.69
N THR A 25 -11.35 3.07 -7.01
CA THR A 25 -10.24 3.49 -6.16
C THR A 25 -10.60 4.71 -5.32
N TYR A 26 -10.05 4.74 -4.11
CA TYR A 26 -10.07 5.86 -3.18
C TYR A 26 -8.63 6.21 -2.85
N THR A 27 -8.30 7.50 -2.82
CA THR A 27 -6.94 7.98 -2.65
C THR A 27 -6.85 8.99 -1.50
N GLN A 28 -5.82 8.84 -0.68
CA GLN A 28 -5.40 9.81 0.32
C GLN A 28 -3.97 10.24 0.03
N THR A 29 -3.75 11.55 -0.13
CA THR A 29 -2.40 12.11 -0.31
C THR A 29 -1.56 11.91 0.95
N TYR A 30 -0.29 11.57 0.75
CA TYR A 30 0.72 11.47 1.79
C TYR A 30 1.91 12.38 1.45
N GLU A 31 2.19 13.34 2.33
CA GLU A 31 3.18 14.39 2.07
C GLU A 31 4.64 13.91 2.14
N GLY A 32 4.90 12.72 2.68
CA GLY A 32 6.27 12.24 2.93
C GLY A 32 6.85 12.74 4.25
N THR A 33 7.83 12.00 4.78
CA THR A 33 8.41 12.30 6.10
C THR A 33 9.16 13.63 6.15
N PHE A 34 9.73 14.08 5.03
CA PHE A 34 10.41 15.38 4.95
C PHE A 34 9.46 16.58 5.01
N ASN A 35 8.17 16.37 4.72
CA ASN A 35 7.16 17.42 4.70
C ASN A 35 6.19 17.31 5.89
N GLY A 36 6.61 16.62 6.96
CA GLY A 36 5.81 16.47 8.19
C GLY A 36 4.89 15.25 8.21
N GLY A 37 4.94 14.38 7.19
CA GLY A 37 4.27 13.08 7.22
C GLY A 37 4.84 12.16 8.29
N GLY A 38 3.97 11.43 9.00
CA GLY A 38 4.38 10.41 9.96
C GLY A 38 4.75 9.07 9.31
N LEU A 39 5.16 8.10 10.12
CA LEU A 39 5.34 6.69 9.71
C LEU A 39 4.03 5.89 9.77
N THR A 40 2.97 6.50 10.28
CA THR A 40 1.64 5.91 10.44
C THR A 40 0.62 6.67 9.61
N TYR A 41 -0.42 5.97 9.19
CA TYR A 41 -1.53 6.55 8.43
C TYR A 41 -2.89 6.16 9.03
N SER A 42 -3.88 7.00 8.79
CA SER A 42 -5.30 6.74 9.03
C SER A 42 -6.08 7.13 7.76
N PHE A 43 -6.88 6.22 7.25
CA PHE A 43 -7.60 6.40 5.99
C PHE A 43 -9.08 6.05 6.18
N GLU A 44 -9.93 7.07 6.16
CA GLU A 44 -11.38 6.92 6.21
C GLU A 44 -11.90 6.40 4.87
N LEU A 45 -12.61 5.28 4.91
CA LEU A 45 -13.18 4.62 3.74
C LEU A 45 -14.67 4.33 3.96
N PRO A 46 -15.48 4.28 2.89
CA PRO A 46 -16.81 3.72 2.95
C PRO A 46 -16.82 2.25 3.39
N VAL A 47 -18.00 1.75 3.74
CA VAL A 47 -18.21 0.31 3.97
C VAL A 47 -17.92 -0.43 2.67
N GLY A 48 -17.11 -1.47 2.76
CA GLY A 48 -16.69 -2.26 1.61
C GLY A 48 -15.52 -3.18 1.95
N THR A 49 -15.04 -3.92 0.95
CA THR A 49 -13.82 -4.73 1.06
C THR A 49 -12.78 -4.22 0.09
N TYR A 50 -11.55 -4.03 0.55
CA TYR A 50 -10.51 -3.32 -0.18
C TYR A 50 -9.19 -4.08 -0.23
N HIS A 51 -8.46 -3.92 -1.33
CA HIS A 51 -6.99 -4.01 -1.30
C HIS A 51 -6.40 -2.62 -1.08
N ILE A 52 -5.34 -2.53 -0.29
CA ILE A 52 -4.74 -1.24 0.09
C ILE A 52 -3.24 -1.26 -0.24
N ARG A 53 -2.76 -0.15 -0.80
CA ARG A 53 -1.35 0.07 -1.12
C ARG A 53 -0.92 1.49 -0.79
N TYR A 54 0.38 1.70 -0.67
CA TYR A 54 0.99 3.02 -0.66
C TYR A 54 1.85 3.16 -1.92
N GLN A 55 1.50 4.12 -2.76
CA GLN A 55 2.18 4.50 -3.99
C GLN A 55 3.14 5.65 -3.70
N ALA A 56 4.41 5.33 -3.54
CA ALA A 56 5.47 6.30 -3.38
C ALA A 56 5.85 6.90 -4.73
N HIS A 57 5.97 8.24 -4.83
CA HIS A 57 6.56 8.86 -6.01
C HIS A 57 8.02 8.42 -6.15
N ALA A 58 8.34 7.74 -7.26
CA ALA A 58 9.67 7.22 -7.53
C ALA A 58 10.58 8.23 -8.26
N SER A 59 10.03 9.37 -8.67
CA SER A 59 10.76 10.45 -9.33
C SER A 59 10.25 11.81 -8.86
N THR A 60 11.17 12.70 -8.54
CA THR A 60 10.86 14.10 -8.23
C THR A 60 10.63 14.95 -9.49
N LYS A 61 11.00 14.43 -10.67
CA LYS A 61 10.83 15.11 -11.97
C LYS A 61 9.53 14.72 -12.68
N ASP A 62 9.05 13.52 -12.40
CA ASP A 62 7.84 12.96 -12.98
C ASP A 62 7.04 12.25 -11.89
N THR A 63 6.05 12.97 -11.37
CA THR A 63 5.18 12.50 -10.30
C THR A 63 4.21 11.42 -10.76
N SER A 64 4.14 11.10 -12.06
CA SER A 64 3.36 9.97 -12.55
C SER A 64 4.06 8.61 -12.37
N ILE A 65 5.35 8.63 -12.03
CA ILE A 65 6.12 7.41 -11.78
C ILE A 65 6.00 7.04 -10.31
N PHE A 66 5.41 5.87 -10.06
CA PHE A 66 5.24 5.34 -8.72
C PHE A 66 5.92 3.99 -8.55
N THR A 67 6.23 3.69 -7.30
CA THR A 67 6.47 2.33 -6.82
C THR A 67 5.54 2.05 -5.66
N SER A 68 4.99 0.85 -5.57
CA SER A 68 3.94 0.54 -4.60
C SER A 68 4.37 -0.51 -3.58
N GLY A 69 4.10 -0.26 -2.30
CA GLY A 69 4.08 -1.26 -1.24
C GLY A 69 2.65 -1.62 -0.85
N TYR A 70 2.38 -2.87 -0.53
CA TYR A 70 1.03 -3.41 -0.33
C TYR A 70 0.77 -3.85 1.11
N TYR A 71 -0.51 -3.93 1.48
CA TYR A 71 -0.95 -4.81 2.57
C TYR A 71 -1.20 -6.21 2.02
N ASP A 72 -0.32 -7.14 2.36
CA ASP A 72 -0.38 -8.52 1.91
C ASP A 72 0.19 -9.49 2.96
N GLU A 73 0.21 -10.79 2.67
CA GLU A 73 0.74 -11.80 3.62
C GLU A 73 2.21 -11.55 3.98
N CYS A 74 2.99 -10.97 3.07
CA CYS A 74 4.37 -10.58 3.32
C CYS A 74 4.50 -9.40 4.29
N ALA A 75 3.62 -8.42 4.16
CA ALA A 75 3.58 -7.28 5.07
C ALA A 75 3.26 -7.70 6.52
N LYS A 76 2.55 -8.81 6.74
CA LYS A 76 2.27 -9.35 8.08
C LYS A 76 3.46 -10.02 8.73
N THR A 77 4.24 -10.79 7.97
CA THR A 77 5.31 -11.62 8.54
C THR A 77 6.63 -10.87 8.65
N MET A 78 6.86 -9.82 7.86
CA MET A 78 8.12 -9.04 7.81
C MET A 78 9.38 -9.90 7.64
N HIS A 79 9.25 -11.18 7.25
CA HIS A 79 10.33 -12.15 7.13
C HIS A 79 10.57 -12.48 5.67
N THR A 80 11.75 -12.12 5.17
CA THR A 80 12.15 -12.20 3.75
C THR A 80 12.14 -13.61 3.16
N ASN A 81 12.18 -14.65 3.99
CA ASN A 81 12.36 -16.03 3.53
C ASN A 81 11.04 -16.69 3.08
N GLU A 82 9.91 -16.18 3.55
CA GLU A 82 8.56 -16.64 3.14
C GLU A 82 7.98 -15.76 2.01
N CYS A 83 8.66 -14.66 1.72
CA CYS A 83 8.34 -13.68 0.68
C CYS A 83 9.20 -13.89 -0.55
N THR A 84 9.09 -15.09 -1.13
CA THR A 84 9.66 -15.34 -2.46
C THR A 84 8.78 -14.65 -3.51
N PRO A 85 9.39 -14.02 -4.55
CA PRO A 85 8.69 -13.21 -5.55
C PRO A 85 7.45 -13.85 -6.15
N ASP A 86 7.38 -15.19 -6.20
CA ASP A 86 6.39 -15.92 -6.98
C ASP A 86 5.21 -16.49 -6.17
N SER A 87 5.17 -16.38 -4.83
CA SER A 87 4.12 -17.06 -4.03
C SER A 87 3.63 -16.37 -2.76
N GLY A 88 4.39 -15.45 -2.16
CA GLY A 88 4.03 -14.82 -0.87
C GLY A 88 3.23 -13.53 -0.97
N HIS A 89 3.21 -12.90 -2.16
CA HIS A 89 2.73 -11.54 -2.34
C HIS A 89 1.21 -11.46 -2.61
N ILE A 90 0.42 -12.13 -1.79
CA ILE A 90 -1.04 -12.23 -1.94
C ILE A 90 -1.71 -11.11 -1.13
N ASN A 91 -2.34 -10.16 -1.82
CA ASN A 91 -3.04 -9.05 -1.17
C ASN A 91 -4.12 -9.57 -0.20
N ILE A 92 -4.18 -8.96 0.97
CA ILE A 92 -5.15 -9.32 2.00
C ILE A 92 -6.35 -8.37 1.89
N PRO A 93 -7.57 -8.90 1.72
CA PRO A 93 -8.77 -8.07 1.75
C PRO A 93 -8.98 -7.45 3.13
N VAL A 94 -9.23 -6.13 3.16
CA VAL A 94 -9.60 -5.38 4.36
C VAL A 94 -11.08 -5.02 4.27
N THR A 95 -11.90 -5.58 5.15
CA THR A 95 -13.34 -5.27 5.21
C THR A 95 -13.60 -4.17 6.23
N ILE A 96 -14.19 -3.07 5.77
CA ILE A 96 -14.62 -1.93 6.59
C ILE A 96 -16.12 -2.02 6.83
N LYS A 97 -16.55 -1.90 8.09
CA LYS A 97 -17.96 -1.80 8.48
C LYS A 97 -18.24 -0.43 9.11
N VAL A 98 -19.53 -0.12 9.26
CA VAL A 98 -19.97 1.17 9.81
C VAL A 98 -19.39 1.36 11.22
N GLY A 99 -18.61 2.45 11.38
CA GLY A 99 -18.02 2.83 12.66
C GLY A 99 -16.89 1.92 13.15
N GLU A 100 -16.43 0.97 12.33
CA GLU A 100 -15.33 0.07 12.68
C GLU A 100 -13.98 0.69 12.30
N GLU A 101 -13.02 0.64 13.22
CA GLU A 101 -11.62 0.96 12.96
C GLU A 101 -10.83 -0.35 12.83
N ILE A 102 -10.15 -0.52 11.69
CA ILE A 102 -9.21 -1.64 11.49
C ILE A 102 -7.78 -1.13 11.70
N THR A 103 -7.08 -1.77 12.63
CA THR A 103 -5.67 -1.48 12.95
C THR A 103 -4.73 -2.52 12.36
N ASN A 104 -3.41 -2.27 12.43
CA ASN A 104 -2.36 -3.18 11.95
C ASN A 104 -2.43 -3.54 10.45
N VAL A 105 -3.03 -2.68 9.63
CA VAL A 105 -2.93 -2.71 8.17
C VAL A 105 -1.64 -2.00 7.77
N ASP A 106 -0.53 -2.73 7.79
CA ASP A 106 0.80 -2.16 7.53
C ASP A 106 1.16 -2.33 6.05
N LEU A 107 1.49 -1.22 5.36
CA LEU A 107 1.82 -1.18 3.93
C LEU A 107 3.32 -1.36 3.76
N CYS A 108 3.78 -2.59 3.97
CA CYS A 108 5.18 -2.92 4.21
C CYS A 108 5.73 -4.07 3.37
N ASP A 109 5.00 -4.50 2.33
CA ASP A 109 5.58 -5.36 1.30
C ASP A 109 6.70 -4.64 0.51
N PHE A 110 7.42 -5.38 -0.34
CA PHE A 110 8.37 -4.79 -1.27
C PHE A 110 7.72 -3.76 -2.19
N TYR A 111 8.58 -2.91 -2.77
CA TYR A 111 8.17 -1.86 -3.68
C TYR A 111 8.28 -2.31 -5.12
N TYR A 112 7.14 -2.35 -5.80
CA TYR A 112 7.03 -2.77 -7.19
C TYR A 112 6.81 -1.57 -8.10
N ASN A 113 7.48 -1.57 -9.24
CA ASN A 113 7.09 -0.71 -10.35
C ASN A 113 5.89 -1.32 -11.11
N PRO A 114 5.18 -0.54 -11.95
CA PRO A 114 3.99 -1.02 -12.66
C PRO A 114 4.21 -2.28 -13.52
N THR A 115 5.42 -2.46 -14.08
CA THR A 115 5.76 -3.66 -14.86
C THR A 115 5.86 -4.91 -13.98
N GLN A 116 6.41 -4.77 -12.77
CA GLN A 116 6.48 -5.85 -11.79
C GLN A 116 5.08 -6.19 -11.26
N GLU A 117 4.23 -5.19 -10.99
CA GLU A 117 2.83 -5.41 -10.57
C GLU A 117 2.06 -6.29 -11.57
N GLN A 118 2.23 -6.02 -12.88
CA GLN A 118 1.63 -6.83 -13.95
C GLN A 118 2.17 -8.27 -13.95
N THR A 119 3.48 -8.44 -13.79
CA THR A 119 4.11 -9.77 -13.80
C THR A 119 3.66 -10.64 -12.63
N LEU A 120 3.44 -10.02 -11.47
CA LEU A 120 3.02 -10.68 -10.23
C LEU A 120 1.50 -10.87 -10.12
N ASN A 121 0.73 -10.47 -11.14
CA ASN A 121 -0.73 -10.45 -11.10
C ASN A 121 -1.28 -9.76 -9.85
N LYS A 122 -0.58 -8.74 -9.33
CA LYS A 122 -1.06 -7.88 -8.25
C LYS A 122 -2.24 -7.09 -8.82
N SER A 123 -3.43 -7.69 -8.78
CA SER A 123 -4.67 -7.08 -9.27
C SER A 123 -5.02 -5.92 -8.36
N PHE A 124 -4.51 -4.75 -8.77
CA PHE A 124 -4.90 -3.42 -8.35
C PHE A 124 -5.42 -2.65 -9.56
#